data_AF-A0A3A9EGW7-F1
#
_entry.id   AF-A0A3A9EGW7-F1
#
_cell.length_a   1.000
_cell.length_b   1.000
_cell.length_c   1.000
_cell.angle_alpha   90.00
_cell.angle_beta   90.00
_cell.angle_gamma   90.00
#
_symmetry.space_group_name_H-M   'P 1'
#
loop_
_entity.id
_entity.type
_entity.pdbx_description
1 polymer ?
#
loop_
_entity_poly.entity_id
_entity_poly.type
_entity_poly.pdbx_seq_one_letter_code
_entity_poly.pdbx_strand_id
1 'polypeptide(L)'
;MKKHYDIWNIPWSGDIDEINLVIKDDFYINEIDNESIFYKDIEYEKVNIGQIILEIGNLLYIGKEKFFALFKKYKVSYDVPTLEFVKEYFFDLIDLGFCQLLAHSLVDFIILSFEKDDTFKNAYIENSTNIEEWMDYPVNKMIVFLFGQLNPIHIMSKEYKPFNSIFKTHITEIDNELLSVCTEVDLWSLINLDALYSRKNKIKVLQCKYCRTFFIKTHGNNTAQCKKCADIEYNQKKDVFYQLYRKSQKTMLQRSYRHPIIESWQYQEHYTTPWEKDITSVIDTFRENNDYSGFENYIRKSMDKYKPKRKD
;
A
#
# COMPACT_ATOMS: atom_id res chain seq x y z
N MET A 1 17.94 -21.21 0.44
CA MET A 1 18.42 -19.94 -0.12
C MET A 1 19.83 -20.01 -0.70
N LYS A 2 20.88 -20.24 0.09
CA LYS A 2 22.31 -20.26 -0.35
C LYS A 2 22.58 -20.75 -1.80
N LYS A 3 22.13 -21.96 -2.13
CA LYS A 3 22.30 -22.56 -3.46
C LYS A 3 21.85 -21.64 -4.61
N HIS A 4 20.78 -20.86 -4.44
CA HIS A 4 20.27 -19.97 -5.47
C HIS A 4 21.10 -18.69 -5.61
N TYR A 5 21.62 -18.17 -4.50
CA TYR A 5 22.58 -17.06 -4.52
C TYR A 5 23.93 -17.48 -5.14
N ASP A 6 24.37 -18.71 -4.86
CA ASP A 6 25.61 -19.29 -5.41
C ASP A 6 25.55 -19.42 -6.95
N ILE A 7 24.37 -19.67 -7.55
CA ILE A 7 24.21 -19.70 -9.02
C ILE A 7 24.70 -18.40 -9.66
N TRP A 8 24.48 -17.28 -8.98
CA TRP A 8 24.77 -15.93 -9.46
C TRP A 8 26.08 -15.35 -8.90
N ASN A 9 26.84 -16.15 -8.13
CA ASN A 9 28.04 -15.71 -7.40
C ASN A 9 27.78 -14.52 -6.45
N ILE A 10 26.58 -14.42 -5.89
CA ILE A 10 26.24 -13.38 -4.92
C ILE A 10 26.59 -13.91 -3.52
N PRO A 11 27.42 -13.20 -2.72
CA PRO A 11 27.76 -13.65 -1.38
C PRO A 11 26.51 -13.67 -0.51
N TRP A 12 26.17 -14.86 -0.01
CA TRP A 12 25.05 -15.06 0.91
C TRP A 12 25.42 -16.10 1.98
N SER A 13 25.21 -15.76 3.24
CA SER A 13 25.44 -16.64 4.38
C SER A 13 24.14 -16.90 5.15
N GLY A 14 23.89 -18.16 5.52
CA GLY A 14 22.74 -18.48 6.38
C GLY A 14 22.87 -17.86 7.77
N ASP A 15 24.09 -17.67 8.26
CA ASP A 15 24.30 -17.10 9.59
C ASP A 15 24.12 -15.57 9.62
N ILE A 16 24.19 -14.90 8.46
CA ILE A 16 24.24 -13.42 8.36
C ILE A 16 23.01 -12.88 7.62
N ASP A 17 22.66 -13.48 6.48
CA ASP A 17 21.66 -12.96 5.54
C ASP A 17 20.32 -13.69 5.63
N GLU A 18 20.14 -14.63 6.56
CA GLU A 18 18.86 -15.31 6.75
C GLU A 18 17.90 -14.48 7.62
N ILE A 19 16.61 -14.62 7.36
CA ILE A 19 15.57 -14.07 8.24
C ILE A 19 15.55 -14.86 9.55
N ASN A 20 15.82 -14.17 10.66
CA ASN A 20 15.81 -14.70 12.01
C ASN A 20 14.60 -14.15 12.78
N LEU A 21 13.46 -14.81 12.62
CA LEU A 21 12.18 -14.27 13.08
C LEU A 21 11.82 -14.79 14.48
N VAL A 22 11.83 -13.89 15.46
CA VAL A 22 11.23 -14.12 16.78
C VAL A 22 9.75 -13.73 16.73
N ILE A 23 8.88 -14.65 17.11
CA ILE A 23 7.44 -14.40 17.17
C ILE A 23 7.03 -14.06 18.61
N LYS A 24 6.54 -12.84 18.83
CA LYS A 24 5.93 -12.40 20.09
C LYS A 24 4.42 -12.27 19.90
N ASP A 25 3.68 -12.10 21.01
CA ASP A 25 2.21 -12.10 20.95
C ASP A 25 1.64 -10.93 20.15
N ASP A 26 2.27 -9.76 20.10
CA ASP A 26 1.74 -8.57 19.41
C ASP A 26 2.55 -8.13 18.17
N PHE A 27 3.74 -8.69 17.98
CA PHE A 27 4.69 -8.27 16.93
C PHE A 27 5.71 -9.37 16.63
N TYR A 28 6.45 -9.16 15.55
CA TYR A 28 7.64 -9.92 15.19
C TYR A 28 8.89 -9.09 15.48
N ILE A 29 9.97 -9.77 15.81
CA ILE A 29 11.33 -9.20 15.76
C ILE A 29 12.10 -10.00 14.71
N ASN A 30 12.65 -9.32 13.72
CA ASN A 30 13.66 -9.89 12.84
C ASN A 30 15.03 -9.47 13.39
N GLU A 31 15.77 -10.42 13.95
CA GLU A 31 17.16 -10.21 14.38
C GLU A 31 18.05 -10.09 13.13
N ILE A 32 18.94 -9.11 13.12
CA ILE A 32 19.70 -8.72 11.94
C ILE A 32 21.19 -8.71 12.27
N ASP A 33 21.97 -9.39 11.44
CA ASP A 33 23.42 -9.27 11.47
C ASP A 33 23.86 -8.00 10.73
N ASN A 34 24.78 -7.25 11.34
CA ASN A 34 25.26 -5.98 10.80
C ASN A 34 26.17 -6.14 9.57
N GLU A 35 26.66 -7.36 9.31
CA GLU A 35 27.41 -7.71 8.09
C GLU A 35 26.49 -8.13 6.94
N SER A 36 25.17 -8.15 7.15
CA SER A 36 24.22 -8.56 6.10
C SER A 36 24.29 -7.68 4.86
N ILE A 37 24.09 -8.31 3.70
CA ILE A 37 24.04 -7.62 2.41
C ILE A 37 22.84 -6.67 2.29
N PHE A 38 21.79 -6.88 3.08
CA PHE A 38 20.55 -6.11 3.05
C PHE A 38 20.58 -4.95 4.04
N TYR A 39 21.09 -5.19 5.24
CA TYR A 39 20.92 -4.31 6.37
C TYR A 39 22.19 -3.55 6.69
N LYS A 40 22.05 -2.33 7.21
CA LYS A 40 23.19 -1.55 7.67
C LYS A 40 22.83 -0.78 8.92
N ASP A 41 23.71 -0.85 9.92
CA ASP A 41 23.64 -0.06 11.15
C ASP A 41 22.35 -0.27 11.97
N ILE A 42 21.72 -1.45 11.87
CA ILE A 42 20.57 -1.86 12.68
C ILE A 42 20.78 -3.27 13.23
N GLU A 43 20.34 -3.50 14.47
CA GLU A 43 20.48 -4.79 15.16
C GLU A 43 19.23 -5.66 15.00
N TYR A 44 18.06 -5.04 14.91
CA TYR A 44 16.80 -5.74 14.69
C TYR A 44 15.73 -4.83 14.06
N GLU A 45 14.72 -5.45 13.47
CA GLU A 45 13.49 -4.79 13.03
C GLU A 45 12.27 -5.33 13.78
N LYS A 46 11.44 -4.42 14.30
CA LYS A 46 10.14 -4.76 14.89
C LYS A 46 9.03 -4.54 13.88
N VAL A 47 8.24 -5.59 13.60
CA VAL A 47 7.11 -5.55 12.65
C VAL A 47 5.82 -5.91 13.37
N ASN A 48 4.76 -5.10 13.22
CA ASN A 48 3.48 -5.39 13.88
C ASN A 48 2.73 -6.52 13.18
N ILE A 49 1.98 -7.31 13.96
CA ILE A 49 1.10 -8.33 13.39
C ILE A 49 0.02 -7.70 12.51
N GLY A 50 -0.16 -8.25 11.31
CA GLY A 50 -1.05 -7.81 10.25
C GLY A 50 -0.42 -6.79 9.30
N GLN A 51 0.80 -6.33 9.56
CA GLN A 51 1.48 -5.35 8.71
C GLN A 51 1.92 -5.95 7.37
N ILE A 52 2.47 -7.17 7.37
CA ILE A 52 2.99 -7.83 6.16
C ILE A 52 1.86 -8.02 5.14
N ILE A 53 0.72 -8.58 5.55
CA ILE A 53 -0.43 -8.77 4.64
C ILE A 53 -0.99 -7.42 4.15
N LEU A 54 -0.99 -6.38 5.00
CA LEU A 54 -1.47 -5.06 4.61
C LEU A 54 -0.59 -4.42 3.54
N GLU A 55 0.73 -4.47 3.70
CA GLU A 55 1.69 -3.86 2.78
C GLU A 55 1.62 -4.53 1.40
N ILE A 56 1.61 -5.86 1.36
CA ILE A 56 1.40 -6.63 0.12
C ILE A 56 0.07 -6.23 -0.53
N GLY A 57 -1.02 -6.22 0.24
CA GLY A 57 -2.33 -5.86 -0.29
C GLY A 57 -2.39 -4.42 -0.80
N ASN A 58 -1.64 -3.51 -0.21
CA ASN A 58 -1.60 -2.11 -0.62
C ASN A 58 -0.74 -1.87 -1.87
N LEU A 59 0.25 -2.73 -2.13
CA LEU A 59 0.99 -2.73 -3.40
C LEU A 59 0.03 -2.71 -4.59
N LEU A 60 -1.03 -3.52 -4.54
CA LEU A 60 -2.08 -3.60 -5.57
C LEU A 60 -2.70 -2.26 -5.95
N TYR A 61 -2.91 -1.39 -4.95
CA TYR A 61 -3.78 -0.22 -5.08
C TYR A 61 -2.99 1.09 -5.24
N ILE A 62 -1.84 1.20 -4.58
CA ILE A 62 -1.04 2.44 -4.60
C ILE A 62 0.36 2.26 -5.18
N GLY A 63 0.88 1.03 -5.18
CA GLY A 63 2.25 0.73 -5.58
C GLY A 63 2.40 0.09 -6.95
N LYS A 64 1.31 -0.42 -7.56
CA LYS A 64 1.34 -1.29 -8.75
C LYS A 64 2.19 -0.75 -9.89
N GLU A 65 1.92 0.47 -10.34
CA GLU A 65 2.63 1.07 -11.47
C GLU A 65 4.11 1.33 -11.13
N LYS A 66 4.39 1.75 -9.89
CA LYS A 66 5.77 1.95 -9.43
C LYS A 66 6.53 0.63 -9.32
N PHE A 67 5.88 -0.42 -8.83
CA PHE A 67 6.43 -1.76 -8.73
C PHE A 67 6.74 -2.35 -10.10
N PHE A 68 5.84 -2.17 -11.09
CA PHE A 68 6.14 -2.54 -12.47
C PHE A 68 7.29 -1.74 -13.08
N ALA A 69 7.39 -0.45 -12.75
CA ALA A 69 8.52 0.37 -13.20
C ALA A 69 9.87 -0.16 -12.71
N LEU A 70 9.93 -0.83 -11.54
CA LEU A 70 11.16 -1.47 -11.05
C LEU A 70 11.64 -2.59 -11.99
N PHE A 71 10.74 -3.47 -12.46
CA PHE A 71 11.16 -4.53 -13.39
C PHE A 71 11.60 -3.97 -14.74
N LYS A 72 10.98 -2.89 -15.20
CA LYS A 72 11.45 -2.17 -16.40
C LYS A 72 12.85 -1.58 -16.21
N LYS A 73 13.11 -0.97 -15.05
CA LYS A 73 14.44 -0.47 -14.67
C LYS A 73 15.46 -1.61 -14.73
N TYR A 74 15.25 -2.71 -14.02
CA TYR A 74 16.26 -3.77 -13.94
C TYR A 74 16.43 -4.57 -15.23
N LYS A 75 15.38 -4.71 -16.04
CA LYS A 75 15.50 -5.28 -17.40
C LYS A 75 16.45 -4.51 -18.30
N VAL A 76 16.63 -3.22 -18.06
CA VAL A 76 17.57 -2.37 -18.81
C VAL A 76 18.92 -2.30 -18.12
N SER A 77 18.95 -2.25 -16.79
CA SER A 77 20.15 -2.03 -16.00
C SER A 77 21.02 -3.29 -15.82
N TYR A 78 20.42 -4.48 -15.82
CA TYR A 78 21.10 -5.73 -15.49
C TYR A 78 20.78 -6.80 -16.53
N ASP A 79 21.77 -7.64 -16.87
CA ASP A 79 21.54 -8.82 -17.71
C ASP A 79 21.13 -10.02 -16.86
N VAL A 80 21.79 -10.25 -15.73
CA VAL A 80 21.50 -11.31 -14.74
C VAL A 80 21.50 -10.74 -13.31
N PRO A 81 20.97 -11.45 -12.30
CA PRO A 81 21.06 -11.02 -10.90
C PRO A 81 22.50 -10.79 -10.45
N THR A 82 22.75 -9.69 -9.73
CA THR A 82 24.04 -9.34 -9.11
C THR A 82 23.85 -8.85 -7.67
N LEU A 83 24.95 -8.67 -6.95
CA LEU A 83 24.91 -8.10 -5.59
C LEU A 83 24.36 -6.66 -5.59
N GLU A 84 24.72 -5.85 -6.58
CA GLU A 84 24.22 -4.49 -6.74
C GLU A 84 22.71 -4.50 -6.98
N PHE A 85 22.21 -5.40 -7.83
CA PHE A 85 20.77 -5.59 -8.03
C PHE A 85 20.06 -5.93 -6.71
N VAL A 86 20.56 -6.90 -5.94
CA VAL A 86 19.97 -7.30 -4.65
C VAL A 86 19.83 -6.11 -3.70
N LYS A 87 20.89 -5.30 -3.57
CA LYS A 87 20.89 -4.11 -2.72
C LYS A 87 19.95 -3.03 -3.23
N GLU A 88 20.03 -2.70 -4.51
CA GLU A 88 19.16 -1.68 -5.12
C GLU A 88 17.69 -2.07 -5.02
N TYR A 89 17.36 -3.34 -5.27
CA TYR A 89 15.98 -3.81 -5.20
C TYR A 89 15.43 -3.81 -3.79
N PHE A 90 16.22 -4.21 -2.79
CA PHE A 90 15.85 -4.09 -1.39
C PHE A 90 15.49 -2.64 -1.01
N PHE A 91 16.33 -1.67 -1.33
CA PHE A 91 16.07 -0.26 -1.01
C PHE A 91 14.91 0.33 -1.82
N ASP A 92 14.79 0.00 -3.11
CA ASP A 92 13.66 0.43 -3.94
C ASP A 92 12.33 -0.11 -3.38
N LEU A 93 12.31 -1.31 -2.79
CA LEU A 93 11.12 -1.85 -2.09
C LEU A 93 10.80 -1.07 -0.81
N ILE A 94 11.81 -0.71 -0.02
CA ILE A 94 11.62 0.14 1.18
C ILE A 94 11.04 1.51 0.78
N ASP A 95 11.53 2.10 -0.31
CA ASP A 95 11.01 3.37 -0.85
C ASP A 95 9.56 3.28 -1.36
N LEU A 96 9.12 2.07 -1.73
CA LEU A 96 7.70 1.79 -2.02
C LEU A 96 6.83 1.67 -0.76
N GLY A 97 7.45 1.63 0.42
CA GLY A 97 6.79 1.60 1.72
C GLY A 97 6.68 0.20 2.34
N PHE A 98 7.47 -0.77 1.89
CA PHE A 98 7.59 -2.05 2.55
C PHE A 98 8.47 -1.95 3.80
N CYS A 99 8.11 -2.69 4.85
CA CYS A 99 9.05 -2.99 5.94
C CYS A 99 10.21 -3.84 5.42
N GLN A 100 11.33 -3.80 6.13
CA GLN A 100 12.57 -4.40 5.65
C GLN A 100 12.47 -5.93 5.59
N LEU A 101 11.81 -6.55 6.57
CA LEU A 101 11.51 -7.98 6.60
C LEU A 101 10.79 -8.45 5.33
N LEU A 102 9.75 -7.72 4.91
CA LEU A 102 9.00 -8.06 3.70
C LEU A 102 9.82 -7.74 2.44
N ALA A 103 10.54 -6.62 2.42
CA ALA A 103 11.44 -6.29 1.31
C ALA A 103 12.49 -7.39 1.10
N HIS A 104 13.12 -7.87 2.17
CA HIS A 104 14.07 -8.98 2.15
C HIS A 104 13.43 -10.25 1.56
N SER A 105 12.28 -10.69 2.08
CA SER A 105 11.60 -11.87 1.52
C SER A 105 11.20 -11.73 0.06
N LEU A 106 10.88 -10.52 -0.41
CA LEU A 106 10.59 -10.27 -1.82
C LEU A 106 11.85 -10.33 -2.69
N VAL A 107 13.01 -9.91 -2.17
CA VAL A 107 14.30 -10.10 -2.85
C VAL A 107 14.66 -11.58 -2.91
N ASP A 108 14.51 -12.31 -1.81
CA ASP A 108 14.69 -13.76 -1.81
C ASP A 108 13.77 -14.43 -2.82
N PHE A 109 12.50 -14.03 -2.87
CA PHE A 109 11.52 -14.59 -3.80
C PHE A 109 11.88 -14.32 -5.26
N ILE A 110 12.40 -13.13 -5.59
CA ILE A 110 12.85 -12.87 -6.96
C ILE A 110 14.09 -13.70 -7.31
N ILE A 111 15.07 -13.81 -6.40
CA ILE A 111 16.27 -14.63 -6.64
C ILE A 111 15.92 -16.11 -6.82
N LEU A 112 14.96 -16.63 -6.03
CA LEU A 112 14.44 -17.99 -6.17
C LEU A 112 13.71 -18.22 -7.50
N SER A 113 13.13 -17.17 -8.07
CA SER A 113 12.36 -17.27 -9.31
C SER A 113 13.23 -17.39 -10.56
N PHE A 114 14.50 -16.96 -10.49
CA PHE A 114 15.45 -17.08 -11.61
C PHE A 114 16.15 -18.45 -11.61
N GLU A 115 16.16 -19.10 -12.76
CA GLU A 115 16.96 -20.28 -13.05
C GLU A 115 18.31 -19.90 -13.70
N LYS A 116 19.26 -20.84 -13.73
CA LYS A 116 20.66 -20.58 -14.10
C LYS A 116 20.85 -19.91 -15.48
N ASP A 117 19.95 -20.15 -16.42
CA ASP A 117 20.02 -19.63 -17.78
C ASP A 117 19.08 -18.42 -18.01
N ASP A 118 18.46 -17.92 -16.95
CA ASP A 118 17.59 -16.74 -17.01
C ASP A 118 18.40 -15.44 -17.03
N THR A 119 17.81 -14.45 -17.71
CA THR A 119 18.26 -13.06 -17.81
C THR A 119 17.08 -12.15 -17.49
N PHE A 120 17.30 -10.91 -17.08
CA PHE A 120 16.17 -10.00 -16.88
C PHE A 120 15.38 -9.73 -18.18
N LYS A 121 15.98 -9.98 -19.36
CA LYS A 121 15.30 -9.83 -20.66
C LYS A 121 14.26 -10.92 -20.93
N ASN A 122 14.56 -12.17 -20.59
CA ASN A 122 13.67 -13.32 -20.77
C ASN A 122 12.94 -13.71 -19.47
N ALA A 123 13.19 -13.03 -18.35
CA ALA A 123 12.49 -13.26 -17.09
C ALA A 123 11.19 -12.44 -16.96
N TYR A 124 11.04 -11.37 -17.75
CA TYR A 124 9.90 -10.44 -17.71
C TYR A 124 9.46 -9.97 -19.10
N ILE A 125 8.15 -10.01 -19.38
CA ILE A 125 7.53 -9.39 -20.55
C ILE A 125 6.46 -8.38 -20.19
N GLU A 126 6.38 -7.34 -21.03
CA GLU A 126 5.34 -6.31 -20.94
C GLU A 126 4.16 -6.67 -21.84
N ASN A 127 2.95 -6.34 -21.39
CA ASN A 127 1.76 -6.21 -22.25
C ASN A 127 1.32 -7.45 -23.06
N SER A 128 1.75 -8.68 -22.73
CA SER A 128 1.05 -9.85 -23.29
C SER A 128 -0.40 -9.85 -22.80
N THR A 129 -1.33 -10.15 -23.70
CA THR A 129 -2.76 -10.22 -23.41
C THR A 129 -3.20 -11.62 -22.98
N ASN A 130 -2.28 -12.60 -23.02
CA ASN A 130 -2.51 -13.97 -22.62
C ASN A 130 -1.88 -14.24 -21.24
N ILE A 131 -2.71 -14.62 -20.26
CA ILE A 131 -2.23 -14.93 -18.92
C ILE A 131 -1.37 -16.19 -18.88
N GLU A 132 -1.62 -17.17 -19.75
CA GLU A 132 -0.80 -18.39 -19.84
C GLU A 132 0.62 -18.05 -20.29
N GLU A 133 0.73 -17.23 -21.34
CA GLU A 133 2.03 -16.73 -21.83
C GLU A 133 2.72 -15.86 -20.78
N TRP A 134 1.99 -15.02 -20.01
CA TRP A 134 2.60 -14.29 -18.88
C TRP A 134 3.22 -15.23 -17.85
N MET A 135 2.58 -16.35 -17.58
CA MET A 135 3.00 -17.28 -16.54
C MET A 135 4.24 -18.13 -16.93
N ASP A 136 4.62 -18.11 -18.21
CA ASP A 136 5.88 -18.72 -18.69
C ASP A 136 7.12 -17.94 -18.24
N TYR A 137 6.96 -16.68 -17.82
CA TYR A 137 8.06 -15.81 -17.41
C TYR A 137 8.14 -15.75 -15.87
N PRO A 138 9.31 -16.03 -15.26
CA PRO A 138 9.44 -16.18 -13.82
C PRO A 138 9.02 -14.92 -13.02
N VAL A 139 9.38 -13.73 -13.47
CA VAL A 139 9.01 -12.47 -12.79
C VAL A 139 7.52 -12.18 -12.96
N ASN A 140 6.94 -12.42 -14.14
CA ASN A 140 5.50 -12.26 -14.36
C ASN A 140 4.71 -13.26 -13.49
N LYS A 141 5.19 -14.48 -13.30
CA LYS A 141 4.58 -15.47 -12.39
C LYS A 141 4.57 -15.00 -10.94
N MET A 142 5.69 -14.43 -10.47
CA MET A 142 5.75 -13.77 -9.15
C MET A 142 4.73 -12.63 -9.06
N ILE A 143 4.65 -11.77 -10.09
CA ILE A 143 3.67 -10.69 -10.16
C ILE A 143 2.24 -11.25 -10.06
N VAL A 144 1.89 -12.27 -10.85
CA VAL A 144 0.54 -12.84 -10.82
C VAL A 144 0.21 -13.41 -9.43
N PHE A 145 1.19 -14.03 -8.75
CA PHE A 145 1.03 -14.47 -7.38
C PHE A 145 0.76 -13.28 -6.43
N LEU A 146 1.65 -12.29 -6.40
CA LEU A 146 1.57 -11.13 -5.52
C LEU A 146 0.27 -10.35 -5.73
N PHE A 147 -0.15 -10.19 -6.98
CA PHE A 147 -1.31 -9.38 -7.33
C PHE A 147 -2.64 -10.16 -7.37
N GLY A 148 -2.61 -11.46 -7.66
CA GLY A 148 -3.80 -12.28 -7.86
C GLY A 148 -4.24 -13.04 -6.61
N GLN A 149 -3.32 -13.42 -5.74
CA GLN A 149 -3.61 -14.35 -4.63
C GLN A 149 -3.57 -13.70 -3.25
N LEU A 150 -3.00 -12.51 -3.12
CA LEU A 150 -2.70 -11.92 -1.82
C LEU A 150 -3.66 -10.78 -1.41
N ASN A 151 -4.96 -10.98 -1.61
CA ASN A 151 -5.97 -10.05 -1.10
C ASN A 151 -6.10 -10.18 0.43
N PRO A 152 -5.81 -9.14 1.23
CA PRO A 152 -5.85 -9.23 2.70
C PRO A 152 -7.22 -9.60 3.27
N ILE A 153 -8.31 -9.18 2.63
CA ILE A 153 -9.67 -9.56 3.07
C ILE A 153 -9.87 -11.07 2.92
N HIS A 154 -9.41 -11.64 1.81
CA HIS A 154 -9.49 -13.07 1.58
C HIS A 154 -8.58 -13.83 2.55
N ILE A 155 -7.30 -13.42 2.69
CA ILE A 155 -6.32 -14.03 3.61
C ILE A 155 -6.84 -14.06 5.06
N MET A 156 -7.54 -13.00 5.48
CA MET A 156 -8.11 -12.90 6.83
C MET A 156 -9.43 -13.66 7.00
N SER A 157 -10.00 -14.22 5.93
CA SER A 157 -11.27 -14.94 5.97
C SER A 157 -11.12 -16.35 6.56
N LYS A 158 -12.25 -16.99 6.89
CA LYS A 158 -12.28 -18.40 7.30
C LYS A 158 -12.04 -19.36 6.13
N GLU A 159 -12.19 -18.89 4.90
CA GLU A 159 -12.04 -19.69 3.68
C GLU A 159 -10.60 -19.76 3.20
N TYR A 160 -9.73 -18.88 3.71
CA TYR A 160 -8.31 -18.88 3.37
C TYR A 160 -7.66 -20.19 3.76
N LYS A 161 -7.04 -20.83 2.76
CA LYS A 161 -6.18 -21.99 2.94
C LYS A 161 -4.73 -21.50 2.90
N PRO A 162 -3.98 -21.65 4.00
CA PRO A 162 -2.56 -21.32 4.04
C PRO A 162 -1.79 -22.02 2.92
N PHE A 163 -0.75 -21.36 2.41
CA PHE A 163 0.20 -21.98 1.49
C PHE A 163 0.97 -23.12 2.18
N ASN A 164 1.51 -24.06 1.42
CA ASN A 164 2.46 -25.00 1.99
C ASN A 164 3.72 -24.24 2.37
N SER A 165 4.05 -24.25 3.66
CA SER A 165 5.17 -23.53 4.24
C SER A 165 5.95 -24.44 5.17
N ILE A 166 7.28 -24.39 5.08
CA ILE A 166 8.19 -25.13 5.93
C ILE A 166 9.27 -24.14 6.35
N PHE A 167 9.48 -24.03 7.66
CA PHE A 167 10.56 -23.26 8.25
C PHE A 167 11.09 -24.03 9.46
N LYS A 168 12.32 -23.72 9.88
CA LYS A 168 12.94 -24.34 11.06
C LYS A 168 12.70 -23.50 12.29
N THR A 169 12.70 -24.15 13.44
CA THR A 169 12.65 -23.46 14.74
C THR A 169 13.79 -23.94 15.61
N HIS A 170 14.43 -23.00 16.29
CA HIS A 170 15.43 -23.29 17.31
C HIS A 170 15.21 -22.38 18.52
N ILE A 171 15.85 -22.71 19.64
CA ILE A 171 15.77 -21.93 20.87
C ILE A 171 17.11 -21.25 21.08
N THR A 172 17.10 -19.96 21.38
CA THR A 172 18.27 -19.17 21.72
C THR A 172 18.01 -18.34 22.97
N GLU A 173 19.06 -17.79 23.57
CA GLU A 173 18.98 -16.85 24.67
C GLU A 173 19.46 -15.48 24.20
N ILE A 174 18.59 -14.47 24.28
CA ILE A 174 18.90 -13.06 23.99
C ILE A 174 18.47 -12.26 25.20
N ASP A 175 19.37 -11.41 25.73
CA ASP A 175 19.13 -10.58 26.92
C ASP A 175 18.60 -11.34 28.15
N ASN A 176 19.06 -12.58 28.36
CA ASN A 176 18.59 -13.51 29.40
C ASN A 176 17.11 -13.94 29.27
N GLU A 177 16.51 -13.78 28.08
CA GLU A 177 15.21 -14.34 27.73
C GLU A 177 15.41 -15.54 26.78
N LEU A 178 14.78 -16.67 27.08
CA LEU A 178 14.70 -17.81 26.17
C LEU A 178 13.68 -17.52 25.07
N LEU A 179 14.16 -17.44 23.83
CA LEU A 179 13.36 -17.11 22.66
C LEU A 179 13.33 -18.29 21.68
N SER A 180 12.18 -18.50 21.04
CA SER A 180 12.07 -19.38 19.89
C SER A 180 12.23 -18.54 18.62
N VAL A 181 13.22 -18.90 17.80
CA VAL A 181 13.56 -18.23 16.55
C VAL A 181 13.16 -19.12 15.40
N CYS A 182 12.48 -18.54 14.42
CA CYS A 182 12.14 -19.19 13.15
C CYS A 182 13.18 -18.80 12.10
N THR A 183 13.74 -19.79 11.40
CA THR A 183 14.70 -19.61 10.29
C THR A 183 14.25 -20.37 9.06
N GLU A 184 14.91 -20.16 7.91
CA GLU A 184 14.43 -20.61 6.59
C GLU A 184 13.01 -20.10 6.29
N VAL A 185 12.69 -18.88 6.76
CA VAL A 185 11.37 -18.28 6.62
C VAL A 185 11.24 -17.64 5.24
N ASP A 186 10.48 -18.28 4.36
CA ASP A 186 10.15 -17.73 3.04
C ASP A 186 8.95 -16.77 3.07
N LEU A 187 8.69 -16.10 1.94
CA LEU A 187 7.56 -15.18 1.79
C LEU A 187 6.21 -15.84 2.12
N TRP A 188 6.02 -17.10 1.73
CA TRP A 188 4.79 -17.84 2.01
C TRP A 188 4.60 -18.07 3.51
N SER A 189 5.67 -18.44 4.20
CA SER A 189 5.70 -18.63 5.64
C SER A 189 5.39 -17.34 6.36
N LEU A 190 5.98 -16.21 5.95
CA LEU A 190 5.65 -14.89 6.50
C LEU A 190 4.18 -14.54 6.33
N ILE A 191 3.61 -14.70 5.13
CA ILE A 191 2.19 -14.42 4.87
C ILE A 191 1.29 -15.29 5.76
N ASN A 192 1.61 -16.58 5.85
CA ASN A 192 0.86 -17.54 6.65
C ASN A 192 0.92 -17.20 8.14
N LEU A 193 2.12 -16.91 8.66
CA LEU A 193 2.33 -16.51 10.05
C LEU A 193 1.55 -15.24 10.36
N ASP A 194 1.68 -14.21 9.51
CA ASP A 194 0.98 -12.94 9.70
C ASP A 194 -0.53 -13.09 9.68
N ALA A 195 -1.07 -13.92 8.78
CA ALA A 195 -2.49 -14.24 8.72
C ALA A 195 -2.98 -15.02 9.95
N LEU A 196 -2.22 -16.02 10.42
CA LEU A 196 -2.59 -16.85 11.57
C LEU A 196 -2.57 -16.04 12.87
N TYR A 197 -1.49 -15.29 13.11
CA TYR A 197 -1.37 -14.45 14.29
C TYR A 197 -2.34 -13.27 14.27
N SER A 198 -2.59 -12.67 13.10
CA SER A 198 -3.65 -11.66 12.97
C SER A 198 -5.02 -12.20 13.38
N ARG A 199 -5.35 -13.45 13.00
CA ARG A 199 -6.59 -14.11 13.42
C ARG A 199 -6.59 -14.45 14.91
N LYS A 200 -5.50 -15.00 15.45
CA LYS A 200 -5.31 -15.27 16.89
C LYS A 200 -5.60 -14.01 17.72
N ASN A 201 -5.05 -12.89 17.28
CA ASN A 201 -5.13 -11.60 17.96
C ASN A 201 -6.37 -10.77 17.60
N LYS A 202 -7.28 -11.34 16.80
CA LYS A 202 -8.54 -10.69 16.38
C LYS A 202 -8.31 -9.34 15.67
N ILE A 203 -7.19 -9.21 14.97
CA ILE A 203 -6.88 -8.06 14.12
C ILE A 203 -7.93 -7.99 13.01
N LYS A 204 -8.50 -6.79 12.82
CA LYS A 204 -9.53 -6.54 11.80
C LYS A 204 -8.95 -5.68 10.69
N VAL A 205 -8.68 -6.30 9.54
CA VAL A 205 -8.31 -5.60 8.32
C VAL A 205 -9.58 -5.13 7.59
N LEU A 206 -9.59 -3.86 7.18
CA LEU A 206 -10.67 -3.24 6.43
C LEU A 206 -10.11 -2.55 5.18
N GLN A 207 -10.97 -2.33 4.18
CA GLN A 207 -10.63 -1.54 3.01
C GLN A 207 -11.25 -0.15 3.09
N CYS A 208 -10.45 0.89 2.87
CA CYS A 208 -10.93 2.26 2.84
C CYS A 208 -11.84 2.49 1.64
N LYS A 209 -13.05 3.01 1.84
CA LYS A 209 -13.99 3.29 0.73
C LYS A 209 -13.51 4.37 -0.24
N TYR A 210 -12.59 5.24 0.18
CA TYR A 210 -12.10 6.37 -0.63
C TYR A 210 -10.83 6.00 -1.41
N CYS A 211 -9.75 5.64 -0.72
CA CYS A 211 -8.48 5.35 -1.37
C CYS A 211 -8.29 3.86 -1.73
N ARG A 212 -9.26 3.00 -1.37
CA ARG A 212 -9.22 1.54 -1.61
C ARG A 212 -8.03 0.78 -1.01
N THR A 213 -7.15 1.45 -0.27
CA THR A 213 -6.10 0.80 0.52
C THR A 213 -6.67 0.08 1.72
N PHE A 214 -6.02 -1.00 2.14
CA PHE A 214 -6.31 -1.72 3.36
C PHE A 214 -5.68 -1.04 4.57
N PHE A 215 -6.31 -1.23 5.72
CA PHE A 215 -5.82 -0.74 7.02
C PHE A 215 -6.32 -1.62 8.17
N ILE A 216 -5.57 -1.66 9.27
CA ILE A 216 -6.01 -2.30 10.52
C ILE A 216 -6.95 -1.35 11.26
N LYS A 217 -8.10 -1.88 11.67
CA LYS A 217 -9.03 -1.18 12.55
C LYS A 217 -8.44 -1.09 13.96
N THR A 218 -8.13 0.13 14.39
CA THR A 218 -7.77 0.42 15.78
C THR A 218 -9.02 0.80 16.61
N HIS A 219 -8.91 0.71 17.94
CA HIS A 219 -9.96 1.19 18.84
C HIS A 219 -10.29 2.67 18.57
N GLY A 220 -11.58 2.98 18.39
CA GLY A 220 -12.06 4.34 18.15
C GLY A 220 -12.10 4.81 16.68
N ASN A 221 -11.57 4.05 15.73
CA ASN A 221 -11.56 4.46 14.31
C ASN A 221 -12.84 4.13 13.53
N ASN A 222 -13.14 4.98 12.54
CA ASN A 222 -14.22 4.82 11.56
C ASN A 222 -14.03 3.52 10.77
N THR A 223 -15.06 2.68 10.67
CA THR A 223 -15.02 1.41 9.95
C THR A 223 -15.01 1.57 8.42
N ALA A 224 -15.22 2.78 7.91
CA ALA A 224 -15.39 3.03 6.49
C ALA A 224 -14.15 3.64 5.80
N GLN A 225 -13.22 4.26 6.53
CA GLN A 225 -12.10 5.00 5.94
C GLN A 225 -10.82 4.89 6.78
N CYS A 226 -9.67 4.86 6.11
CA CYS A 226 -8.37 4.82 6.78
C CYS A 226 -8.06 6.16 7.48
N LYS A 227 -7.08 6.16 8.40
CA LYS A 227 -6.66 7.35 9.15
C LYS A 227 -6.29 8.52 8.23
N LYS A 228 -5.49 8.28 7.18
CA LYS A 228 -5.11 9.31 6.21
C LYS A 228 -6.33 10.00 5.57
N CYS A 229 -7.30 9.23 5.08
CA CYS A 229 -8.52 9.80 4.51
C CYS A 229 -9.41 10.47 5.57
N ALA A 230 -9.44 9.94 6.80
CA ALA A 230 -10.15 10.58 7.90
C ALA A 230 -9.55 11.93 8.28
N ASP A 231 -8.23 12.03 8.33
CA ASP A 231 -7.51 13.25 8.66
C ASP A 231 -7.69 14.30 7.56
N ILE A 232 -7.69 13.90 6.27
CA ILE A 232 -8.04 14.82 5.16
C ILE A 232 -9.46 15.37 5.36
N GLU A 233 -10.45 14.52 5.61
CA GLU A 233 -11.83 14.96 5.81
C GLU A 233 -11.98 15.84 7.06
N TYR A 234 -11.27 15.52 8.14
CA TYR A 234 -11.25 16.28 9.38
C TYR A 234 -10.58 17.65 9.20
N ASN A 235 -9.46 17.70 8.48
CA ASN A 235 -8.77 18.95 8.16
C ASN A 235 -9.64 19.83 7.26
N GLN A 236 -10.33 19.25 6.27
CA GLN A 236 -11.35 19.97 5.49
C GLN A 236 -12.52 20.47 6.35
N LYS A 237 -12.86 19.79 7.47
CA LYS A 237 -13.86 20.30 8.42
C LYS A 237 -13.34 21.48 9.26
N LYS A 238 -12.03 21.61 9.46
CA LYS A 238 -11.40 22.73 10.20
C LYS A 238 -10.99 23.89 9.31
N ASP A 239 -10.76 23.64 8.02
CA ASP A 239 -10.40 24.63 7.03
C ASP A 239 -11.55 25.63 6.83
N VAL A 240 -11.30 26.89 7.19
CA VAL A 240 -12.29 27.97 7.14
C VAL A 240 -12.83 28.20 5.72
N PHE A 241 -12.02 27.97 4.68
CA PHE A 241 -12.43 28.07 3.28
C PHE A 241 -13.41 26.95 2.94
N TYR A 242 -13.08 25.71 3.29
CA TYR A 242 -13.99 24.57 3.07
C TYR A 242 -15.26 24.64 3.94
N GLN A 243 -15.19 25.20 5.14
CA GLN A 243 -16.36 25.47 5.97
C GLN A 243 -17.31 26.46 5.28
N LEU A 244 -16.77 27.56 4.72
CA LEU A 244 -17.56 28.54 3.98
C LEU A 244 -18.18 27.95 2.71
N TYR A 245 -17.41 27.14 1.96
CA TYR A 245 -17.93 26.39 0.82
C TYR A 245 -19.09 25.48 1.23
N ARG A 246 -18.94 24.63 2.27
CA ARG A 246 -19.99 23.73 2.74
C ARG A 246 -21.25 24.46 3.22
N LYS A 247 -21.09 25.60 3.91
CA LYS A 247 -22.21 26.46 4.33
C LYS A 247 -22.97 27.00 3.10
N SER A 248 -22.24 27.42 2.09
CA SER A 248 -22.78 27.97 0.84
C SER A 248 -23.45 26.88 -0.01
N GLN A 249 -22.86 25.69 -0.06
CA GLN A 249 -23.41 24.52 -0.73
C GLN A 249 -24.77 24.11 -0.14
N LYS A 250 -24.88 24.06 1.20
CA LYS A 250 -26.16 23.84 1.88
C LYS A 250 -27.21 24.88 1.48
N THR A 251 -26.80 26.14 1.31
CA THR A 251 -27.70 27.22 0.86
C THR A 251 -28.15 27.00 -0.59
N MET A 252 -27.25 26.60 -1.49
CA MET A 252 -27.59 26.26 -2.88
C MET A 252 -28.56 25.08 -2.97
N LEU A 253 -28.32 24.02 -2.19
CA LEU A 253 -29.23 22.87 -2.10
C LEU A 253 -30.59 23.27 -1.50
N GLN A 254 -30.64 24.12 -0.47
CA GLN A 254 -31.90 24.61 0.05
C GLN A 254 -32.69 25.44 -0.98
N ARG A 255 -32.01 26.18 -1.86
CA ARG A 255 -32.67 26.89 -2.97
C ARG A 255 -33.31 25.90 -3.96
N SER A 256 -32.65 24.77 -4.26
CA SER A 256 -33.20 23.76 -5.17
C SER A 256 -34.45 23.10 -4.60
N TYR A 257 -34.45 22.72 -3.31
CA TYR A 257 -35.61 22.09 -2.67
C TYR A 257 -36.80 23.03 -2.47
N ARG A 258 -36.57 24.35 -2.40
CA ARG A 258 -37.62 25.36 -2.18
C ARG A 258 -38.04 26.08 -3.46
N HIS A 259 -37.49 25.72 -4.61
CA HIS A 259 -37.81 26.40 -5.85
C HIS A 259 -39.24 26.03 -6.29
N PRO A 260 -40.11 27.01 -6.59
CA PRO A 260 -41.55 26.75 -6.76
C PRO A 260 -41.93 26.12 -8.10
N ILE A 261 -41.03 26.13 -9.09
CA ILE A 261 -41.34 25.78 -10.49
C ILE A 261 -40.45 24.65 -11.01
N ILE A 262 -39.13 24.84 -10.96
CA ILE A 262 -38.13 23.84 -11.38
C ILE A 262 -38.00 22.73 -10.33
N GLU A 263 -38.06 21.46 -10.75
CA GLU A 263 -37.83 20.32 -9.87
C GLU A 263 -36.41 20.32 -9.28
N SER A 264 -36.27 19.83 -8.04
CA SER A 264 -35.00 19.91 -7.30
C SER A 264 -33.80 19.33 -8.07
N TRP A 265 -33.98 18.21 -8.77
CA TRP A 265 -32.88 17.59 -9.53
C TRP A 265 -32.49 18.42 -10.76
N GLN A 266 -33.45 18.98 -11.50
CA GLN A 266 -33.20 19.87 -12.65
C GLN A 266 -32.50 21.15 -12.20
N TYR A 267 -32.93 21.73 -11.08
CA TYR A 267 -32.29 22.90 -10.50
C TYR A 267 -30.85 22.58 -10.10
N GLN A 268 -30.62 21.42 -9.46
CA GLN A 268 -29.28 21.02 -9.06
C GLN A 268 -28.36 20.85 -10.26
N GLU A 269 -28.81 20.15 -11.30
CA GLU A 269 -28.07 19.94 -12.54
C GLU A 269 -27.69 21.25 -13.24
N HIS A 270 -28.62 22.21 -13.33
CA HIS A 270 -28.43 23.44 -14.10
C HIS A 270 -27.73 24.57 -13.32
N TYR A 271 -27.81 24.57 -11.99
CA TYR A 271 -27.33 25.69 -11.17
C TYR A 271 -26.40 25.27 -10.04
N THR A 272 -26.67 24.18 -9.33
CA THR A 272 -25.88 23.79 -8.14
C THR A 272 -24.59 23.07 -8.54
N THR A 273 -24.68 22.05 -9.38
CA THR A 273 -23.51 21.28 -9.85
C THR A 273 -22.51 22.16 -10.62
N PRO A 274 -22.92 23.07 -11.52
CA PRO A 274 -21.99 24.00 -12.16
C PRO A 274 -21.32 24.97 -11.18
N TRP A 275 -22.05 25.44 -10.17
CA TRP A 275 -21.48 26.27 -9.09
C TRP A 275 -20.46 25.50 -8.25
N GLU A 276 -20.74 24.24 -7.89
CA GLU A 276 -19.79 23.40 -7.15
C GLU A 276 -18.48 23.19 -7.92
N LYS A 277 -18.55 22.97 -9.23
CA LYS A 277 -17.37 22.85 -10.10
C LYS A 277 -16.57 24.16 -10.15
N ASP A 278 -17.24 25.30 -10.27
CA ASP A 278 -16.59 26.63 -10.28
C ASP A 278 -15.80 26.84 -8.97
N ILE A 279 -16.45 26.63 -7.81
CA ILE A 279 -15.79 26.80 -6.50
C ILE A 279 -14.65 25.81 -6.27
N THR A 280 -14.83 24.54 -6.63
CA THR A 280 -13.79 23.51 -6.45
C THR A 280 -12.55 23.82 -7.28
N SER A 281 -12.69 24.53 -8.41
CA SER A 281 -11.56 24.90 -9.27
C SER A 281 -10.70 26.04 -8.73
N VAL A 282 -11.18 26.82 -7.75
CA VAL A 282 -10.48 28.03 -7.25
C VAL A 282 -10.18 28.01 -5.75
N ILE A 283 -10.81 27.14 -4.97
CA ILE A 283 -10.70 27.13 -3.50
C ILE A 283 -9.27 26.95 -3.01
N ASP A 284 -8.49 26.08 -3.66
CA ASP A 284 -7.10 25.84 -3.28
C ASP A 284 -6.23 27.07 -3.54
N THR A 285 -6.46 27.81 -4.63
CA THR A 285 -5.73 29.05 -4.95
C THR A 285 -5.98 30.15 -3.91
N PHE A 286 -7.22 30.34 -3.48
CA PHE A 286 -7.52 31.32 -2.41
C PHE A 286 -6.93 30.89 -1.06
N ARG A 287 -6.95 29.58 -0.77
CA ARG A 287 -6.39 29.03 0.46
C ARG A 287 -4.86 29.18 0.51
N GLU A 288 -4.16 28.85 -0.57
CA GLU A 288 -2.70 28.99 -0.69
C GLU A 288 -2.25 30.45 -0.53
N ASN A 289 -3.04 31.39 -1.03
CA ASN A 289 -2.82 32.83 -0.86
C ASN A 289 -3.34 33.39 0.47
N ASN A 290 -3.94 32.56 1.32
CA ASN A 290 -4.61 32.95 2.57
C ASN A 290 -5.63 34.11 2.40
N ASP A 291 -6.28 34.20 1.24
CA ASP A 291 -7.20 35.29 0.89
C ASP A 291 -8.67 34.88 1.16
N TYR A 292 -9.01 34.80 2.46
CA TYR A 292 -10.36 34.42 2.90
C TYR A 292 -11.42 35.44 2.45
N SER A 293 -11.11 36.74 2.53
CA SER A 293 -12.05 37.81 2.18
C SER A 293 -12.33 37.85 0.67
N GLY A 294 -11.31 37.59 -0.15
CA GLY A 294 -11.48 37.41 -1.59
C GLY A 294 -12.32 36.18 -1.92
N PHE A 295 -12.08 35.07 -1.22
CA PHE A 295 -12.88 33.85 -1.40
C PHE A 295 -14.34 34.02 -1.02
N GLU A 296 -14.63 34.70 0.10
CA GLU A 296 -16.01 35.01 0.51
C GLU A 296 -16.73 35.87 -0.53
N ASN A 297 -16.04 36.90 -1.05
CA ASN A 297 -16.58 37.72 -2.13
C ASN A 297 -16.79 36.93 -3.43
N TYR A 298 -15.88 36.01 -3.75
CA TYR A 298 -16.00 35.13 -4.91
C TYR A 298 -17.23 34.21 -4.80
N ILE A 299 -17.39 33.54 -3.66
CA ILE A 299 -18.56 32.68 -3.38
C ILE A 299 -19.86 33.47 -3.51
N ARG A 300 -19.93 34.67 -2.95
CA ARG A 300 -21.14 35.51 -3.03
C ARG A 300 -21.49 35.83 -4.50
N LYS A 301 -20.51 36.31 -5.27
CA LYS A 301 -20.70 36.65 -6.69
C LYS A 301 -21.05 35.43 -7.53
N SER A 302 -20.41 34.29 -7.29
CA SER A 302 -20.70 33.06 -8.04
C SER A 302 -22.09 32.50 -7.69
N MET A 303 -22.51 32.55 -6.43
CA MET A 303 -23.87 32.15 -6.03
C MET A 303 -24.97 33.01 -6.68
N ASP A 304 -24.68 34.27 -7.02
CA ASP A 304 -25.59 35.14 -7.76
C ASP A 304 -25.54 34.85 -9.28
N LYS A 305 -24.35 34.55 -9.82
CA LYS A 305 -24.16 34.10 -11.20
C LYS A 305 -24.96 32.83 -11.51
N TYR A 306 -24.95 31.85 -10.60
CA TYR A 306 -25.65 30.56 -10.76
C TYR A 306 -27.04 30.54 -10.11
N LYS A 307 -27.80 31.62 -10.31
CA LYS A 307 -29.20 31.72 -9.88
C LYS A 307 -30.11 31.80 -11.11
N PRO A 308 -31.31 31.19 -11.10
CA PRO A 308 -32.29 31.43 -12.15
C PRO A 308 -32.56 32.94 -12.27
N LYS A 309 -32.37 33.50 -13.46
CA LYS A 309 -32.79 34.87 -13.75
C LYS A 309 -34.31 34.87 -13.86
N ARG A 310 -34.98 35.79 -13.16
CA ARG A 310 -36.38 36.09 -13.45
C ARG A 310 -36.42 36.57 -14.90
N LYS A 311 -37.19 35.89 -15.76
CA LYS A 311 -37.65 36.52 -17.00
C LYS A 311 -38.71 37.51 -16.56
N ASP A 312 -38.48 38.79 -16.86
CA ASP A 312 -39.50 39.83 -16.73
C ASP A 312 -40.68 39.55 -17.68
#